data_AF-A0A2M8A2A1-F1
#
_entry.id   AF-A0A2M8A2A1-F1
#
_cell.length_a   1.000
_cell.length_b   1.000
_cell.length_c   1.000
_cell.angle_alpha   90.00
_cell.angle_beta   90.00
_cell.angle_gamma   90.00
#
_symmetry.space_group_name_H-M   'P 1'
#
loop_
_entity.id
_entity.type
_entity.pdbx_description
1 polymer ?
#
loop_
_entity_poly.entity_id
_entity_poly.type
_entity_poly.pdbx_seq_one_letter_code
_entity_poly.pdbx_strand_id
1 'polypeptide(L)' 'MKLTNFIYGISLVALGLAIYFVVQYPESNRLQMIAGTLTGIGISLNLYSFNTKQHRVNSIER' A
#
# COMPACT_ATOMS: atom_id res chain seq x y z
N MET A 1 5.96 -6.72 16.59
CA MET A 1 5.36 -5.66 15.73
C MET A 1 3.97 -6.13 15.32
N LYS A 2 2.91 -5.31 15.39
CA LYS A 2 1.55 -5.75 15.01
C LYS A 2 1.51 -6.00 13.49
N LEU A 3 0.90 -7.11 13.06
CA LEU A 3 0.79 -7.51 11.64
C LEU A 3 0.23 -6.37 10.75
N THR A 4 -0.74 -5.60 11.25
CA THR A 4 -1.30 -4.42 10.57
C THR A 4 -0.30 -3.30 10.35
N ASN A 5 0.61 -3.05 11.31
CA ASN A 5 1.67 -2.06 11.13
C ASN A 5 2.72 -2.54 10.13
N PHE A 6 2.99 -3.85 10.07
CA PHE A 6 3.88 -4.44 9.08
C PHE A 6 3.29 -4.35 7.65
N ILE A 7 2.02 -4.70 7.48
CA ILE A 7 1.29 -4.57 6.20
C ILE A 7 1.25 -3.10 5.74
N TYR A 8 1.01 -2.17 6.67
CA TYR A 8 1.04 -0.74 6.39
C TYR A 8 2.44 -0.25 5.99
N GLY A 9 3.50 -0.75 6.63
CA GLY A 9 4.87 -0.44 6.23
C GLY A 9 5.18 -0.90 4.81
N ILE A 10 4.78 -2.14 4.45
CA ILE A 10 4.95 -2.67 3.09
C ILE A 10 4.18 -1.85 2.07
N SER A 11 2.94 -1.44 2.38
CA SER A 11 2.14 -0.66 1.43
C SER A 11 2.77 0.70 1.14
N LEU A 12 3.36 1.37 2.14
CA LEU A 12 4.08 2.62 1.94
C LEU A 12 5.33 2.45 1.07
N VAL A 13 6.10 1.37 1.29
CA VAL A 13 7.27 1.08 0.45
C VAL A 13 6.85 0.82 -1.01
N ALA A 14 5.77 0.05 -1.23
CA ALA A 14 5.25 -0.21 -2.56
C ALA A 14 4.82 1.09 -3.28
N LEU A 15 4.14 1.99 -2.57
CA LEU A 15 3.76 3.30 -3.10
C LEU A 15 4.98 4.19 -3.40
N GLY A 16 5.98 4.20 -2.52
CA GLY A 16 7.23 4.93 -2.75
C GLY A 16 7.97 4.45 -4.00
N LEU A 17 8.05 3.14 -4.21
CA LEU A 17 8.64 2.56 -5.42
C LEU A 17 7.83 2.88 -6.68
N ALA A 18 6.50 2.90 -6.59
CA ALA A 18 5.65 3.29 -7.72
C ALA A 18 5.93 4.75 -8.14
N ILE A 19 6.01 5.68 -7.17
CA ILE A 19 6.33 7.08 -7.43
C ILE A 19 7.73 7.20 -8.03
N TYR A 20 8.72 6.50 -7.46
CA TYR A 20 10.09 6.50 -7.98
C TYR A 20 10.14 6.04 -9.44
N PHE A 21 9.44 4.97 -9.81
CA PHE A 21 9.42 4.49 -11.20
C PHE A 21 8.77 5.47 -12.17
N VAL A 22 7.69 6.13 -11.77
CA VAL A 22 7.02 7.15 -12.61
C VAL A 22 7.93 8.37 -12.81
N VAL A 23 8.62 8.81 -11.76
CA VAL A 23 9.47 10.02 -11.81
C VAL A 23 10.81 9.74 -12.51
N GLN A 24 11.45 8.62 -12.19
CA GLN A 24 12.81 8.32 -12.68
C GLN A 24 12.82 7.71 -14.07
N TYR A 25 11.76 6.98 -14.45
CA TYR A 25 11.68 6.27 -15.73
C TYR A 25 10.37 6.57 -16.48
N PRO A 26 10.06 7.85 -16.76
CA PRO A 26 8.80 8.23 -17.41
C PRO A 26 8.68 7.64 -18.82
N GLU A 27 9.78 7.40 -19.53
CA GLU A 27 9.73 6.86 -20.90
C GLU A 27 9.54 5.33 -20.96
N SER A 28 9.61 4.64 -19.81
CA SER A 28 9.53 3.17 -19.79
C SER A 28 8.10 2.70 -19.57
N ASN A 29 7.38 2.36 -20.65
CA ASN A 29 6.03 1.79 -20.57
C ASN A 29 5.92 0.59 -19.62
N ARG A 30 6.95 -0.27 -19.59
CA ARG A 30 6.95 -1.45 -18.70
C ARG A 30 7.01 -1.03 -17.23
N LEU A 31 7.87 -0.08 -16.88
CA LEU A 31 7.99 0.40 -15.50
C LEU A 31 6.76 1.21 -15.08
N GLN A 32 6.15 1.95 -16.00
CA GLN A 32 4.87 2.62 -15.75
C GLN A 32 3.74 1.62 -15.46
N MET A 33 3.63 0.52 -16.22
CA MET A 33 2.65 -0.54 -15.93
C MET A 33 2.87 -1.13 -14.55
N ILE A 34 4.12 -1.45 -14.20
CA ILE A 34 4.50 -1.96 -12.87
C ILE A 34 4.15 -0.94 -11.78
N ALA A 35 4.43 0.34 -11.99
CA ALA A 35 4.08 1.41 -11.05
C ALA A 35 2.57 1.53 -10.86
N GLY A 36 1.78 1.40 -11.93
CA GLY A 36 0.32 1.35 -11.84
C GLY A 36 -0.17 0.17 -11.01
N THR A 37 0.38 -1.04 -11.24
CA THR A 37 0.05 -2.23 -10.44
C THR A 37 0.46 -2.06 -8.97
N LEU A 38 1.66 -1.55 -8.70
CA LEU A 38 2.14 -1.29 -7.34
C LEU A 38 1.26 -0.26 -6.61
N THR A 39 0.78 0.75 -7.32
CA THR A 39 -0.16 1.74 -6.77
C THR A 39 -1.47 1.08 -6.36
N GLY A 40 -2.06 0.25 -7.23
CA GLY A 40 -3.29 -0.47 -6.91
C GLY A 40 -3.14 -1.42 -5.72
N ILE A 41 -2.03 -2.17 -5.66
CA ILE A 41 -1.72 -3.06 -4.54
C ILE A 41 -1.51 -2.27 -3.24
N GLY A 42 -0.72 -1.20 -3.31
CA GLY A 42 -0.41 -0.34 -2.16
C GLY A 42 -1.66 0.28 -1.54
N ILE A 43 -2.58 0.81 -2.36
CA ILE A 43 -3.87 1.35 -1.90
C ILE A 43 -4.74 0.25 -1.29
N SER A 44 -4.86 -0.91 -1.95
CA SER A 44 -5.69 -2.01 -1.48
C SER A 44 -5.22 -2.54 -0.11
N LEU A 45 -3.91 -2.69 0.08
CA LEU A 45 -3.33 -3.08 1.36
C LEU A 45 -3.53 -2.02 2.45
N ASN A 46 -3.52 -0.74 2.09
CA ASN A 46 -3.81 0.35 3.01
C ASN A 46 -5.27 0.30 3.50
N LEU A 47 -6.21 0.14 2.58
CA LEU A 47 -7.64 -0.03 2.89
C LEU A 47 -7.91 -1.28 3.73
N TYR A 48 -7.23 -2.39 3.45
CA TYR A 48 -7.35 -3.61 4.25
C TYR A 48 -6.83 -3.43 5.68
N SER A 49 -5.66 -2.78 5.82
CA SER A 49 -5.08 -2.46 7.13
C SER A 49 -5.99 -1.53 7.95
N PHE A 50 -6.60 -0.53 7.29
CA PHE A 50 -7.54 0.40 7.90
C PHE A 50 -8.81 -0.31 8.42
N ASN A 51 -9.47 -1.10 7.57
CA ASN A 51 -10.68 -1.85 7.96
C ASN A 51 -10.39 -2.87 9.08
N THR A 52 -9.22 -3.52 9.04
CA THR A 52 -8.83 -4.49 10.08
C THR A 52 -8.59 -3.79 11.43
N LYS A 53 -8.01 -2.58 11.44
CA LYS A 53 -7.91 -1.78 12.67
C LYS A 53 -9.28 -1.42 13.22
N GLN A 54 -10.21 -1.01 12.37
CA GLN A 54 -11.56 -0.59 12.77
C GLN A 54 -12.36 -1.74 13.39
N HIS A 55 -12.27 -2.96 12.83
CA HIS A 55 -12.89 -4.14 13.43
C HIS A 55 -12.35 -4.48 14.82
N ARG A 56 -11.07 -4.24 15.08
CA ARG A 56 -10.44 -4.51 16.38
C ARG A 56 -10.78 -3.48 17.45
N VAL A 57 -11.13 -2.25 17.06
CA VAL A 57 -11.60 -1.21 17.99
C VAL A 57 -13.05 -1.48 18.40
N ASN A 58 -13.92 -1.79 17.43
CA ASN A 58 -15.33 -2.09 17.70
C ASN A 58 -15.55 -3.35 18.56
N SER A 59 -14.59 -4.27 18.64
CA SER A 59 -14.69 -5.47 19.49
C SER A 59 -14.30 -5.24 20.95
N ILE A 60 -13.76 -4.07 21.30
CA ILE A 60 -13.38 -3.71 22.68
C ILE A 60 -14.48 -2.86 23.35
N GLU A 61 -15.33 -2.22 22.55
CA GLU A 61 -16.47 -1.40 23.02
C GLU A 61 -17.79 -2.18 23.18
N ARG A 62 -17.78 -3.50 22.96
CA ARG A 62 -18.92 -4.39 23.28
C ARG A 62 -18.56 -5.29 24.45
#